data_AF-A0A7W1ZIA7-F1
#
_entry.id   AF-A0A7W1ZIA7-F1
#
_cell.length_a   1.000
_cell.length_b   1.000
_cell.length_c   1.000
_cell.angle_alpha   90.00
_cell.angle_beta   90.00
_cell.angle_gamma   90.00
#
_symmetry.space_group_name_H-M   'P 1'
#
loop_
_entity.id
_entity.type
_entity.pdbx_description
1 polymer ?
#
loop_
_entity_poly.entity_id
_entity_poly.type
_entity_poly.pdbx_seq_one_letter_code
_entity_poly.pdbx_strand_id
1 'polypeptide(L)' 'MKQNDDCRVRETKAAENLATVRHIGLNLLKQEKSCKLGIKSKRKKAGWDENYLLKVLKK' A
#
# COMPACT_ATOMS: atom_id res chain seq x y z
N MET A 1 32.24 -6.49 -17.93
CA MET A 1 31.79 -5.93 -16.64
C MET A 1 30.87 -4.73 -16.91
N LYS A 2 29.55 -4.92 -16.94
CA LYS A 2 28.55 -3.84 -16.97
C LYS A 2 27.22 -4.38 -16.42
N GLN A 3 27.09 -4.38 -15.10
CA GLN A 3 25.85 -4.76 -14.38
C GLN A 3 25.30 -3.61 -13.50
N ASN A 4 25.85 -2.39 -13.59
CA ASN A 4 25.58 -1.34 -12.60
C ASN A 4 24.40 -0.40 -12.96
N ASP A 5 24.04 -0.25 -14.24
CA ASP A 5 22.97 0.70 -14.63
C ASP A 5 21.55 0.12 -14.49
N ASP A 6 21.34 -1.16 -14.82
CA ASP A 6 20.01 -1.78 -14.79
C ASP A 6 19.48 -1.94 -13.35
N CYS A 7 20.37 -2.23 -12.40
CA CYS A 7 20.02 -2.35 -10.97
C CYS A 7 19.50 -1.02 -10.39
N ARG A 8 20.12 0.12 -10.73
CA ARG A 8 19.65 1.44 -10.27
C ARG A 8 18.30 1.82 -10.86
N VAL A 9 18.08 1.55 -12.15
CA VAL A 9 16.77 1.81 -12.78
C VAL A 9 15.67 0.95 -12.16
N ARG A 10 15.95 -0.33 -11.84
CA ARG A 10 15.01 -1.19 -11.11
C ARG A 10 14.70 -0.66 -9.72
N GLU A 11 15.71 -0.17 -9.02
CA GLU A 11 15.55 0.37 -7.66
C GLU A 11 14.75 1.68 -7.65
N THR A 12 15.00 2.59 -8.60
CA THR A 12 14.19 3.80 -8.80
C THR A 12 12.74 3.45 -9.13
N LYS A 13 12.53 2.53 -10.07
CA LYS A 13 11.20 2.09 -10.49
C LYS A 13 10.47 1.36 -9.35
N ALA A 14 11.18 0.57 -8.54
CA ALA A 14 10.63 -0.08 -7.36
C ALA A 14 10.21 0.94 -6.29
N ALA A 15 11.01 1.99 -6.06
CA ALA A 15 10.66 3.06 -5.13
C ALA A 15 9.40 3.83 -5.56
N GLU A 16 9.30 4.18 -6.85
CA GLU A 16 8.12 4.84 -7.43
C GLU A 16 6.89 3.94 -7.36
N ASN A 17 7.02 2.67 -7.75
CA ASN A 17 5.94 1.69 -7.67
C ASN A 17 5.45 1.53 -6.22
N LEU A 18 6.37 1.48 -5.25
CA LEU A 18 6.02 1.38 -3.84
C LEU A 18 5.31 2.65 -3.33
N ALA A 19 5.72 3.83 -3.79
CA ALA A 19 5.04 5.08 -3.47
C ALA A 19 3.60 5.09 -4.00
N THR A 20 3.41 4.62 -5.23
CA THR A 20 2.08 4.45 -5.86
C THR A 20 1.21 3.46 -5.08
N VAL A 21 1.75 2.29 -4.72
CA VAL A 21 1.02 1.30 -3.91
C VAL A 21 0.61 1.87 -2.55
N ARG A 22 1.50 2.66 -1.90
CA ARG A 22 1.16 3.35 -0.65
C ARG A 22 0.02 4.35 -0.85
N HIS A 23 0.02 5.11 -1.95
CA HIS A 23 -1.06 6.04 -2.28
C HIS A 23 -2.38 5.32 -2.52
N ILE A 24 -2.37 4.22 -3.29
CA ILE A 24 -3.56 3.38 -3.52
C ILE A 24 -4.11 2.86 -2.19
N GLY A 25 -3.26 2.26 -1.35
CA GLY A 25 -3.68 1.73 -0.04
C GLY A 25 -4.25 2.82 0.88
N LEU A 26 -3.64 4.01 0.92
CA LEU A 26 -4.17 5.13 1.70
C LEU A 26 -5.53 5.62 1.19
N ASN A 27 -5.72 5.67 -0.13
CA ASN A 27 -6.99 6.05 -0.74
C ASN A 27 -8.08 5.04 -0.41
N LEU A 28 -7.80 3.73 -0.51
CA LEU A 28 -8.71 2.68 -0.10
C LEU A 28 -9.10 2.79 1.38
N LEU A 29 -8.14 3.02 2.27
CA LEU A 29 -8.39 3.20 3.71
C LEU A 29 -9.20 4.46 4.04
N LYS A 30 -9.02 5.55 3.28
CA LYS A 30 -9.82 6.78 3.39
C LYS A 30 -11.26 6.56 2.91
N GLN A 31 -11.43 5.81 1.83
CA GLN A 31 -12.75 5.51 1.27
C GLN A 31 -13.52 4.46 2.07
N GLU A 32 -12.85 3.64 2.86
CA GLU A 32 -13.53 2.64 3.68
C GLU A 32 -14.26 3.34 4.84
N LYS A 33 -15.60 3.34 4.79
CA LYS A 33 -16.49 3.98 5.78
C LYS A 33 -17.02 3.02 6.83
N SER A 34 -16.84 1.70 6.64
CA SER A 34 -17.39 0.69 7.54
C SER A 34 -16.82 0.75 8.96
N CYS A 35 -15.63 1.31 9.15
CA CYS A 35 -14.97 1.39 10.45
C CYS A 35 -14.73 2.86 10.83
N LYS A 36 -15.31 3.31 11.95
CA LYS A 36 -15.12 4.66 12.53
C LYS A 36 -13.75 4.79 13.25
N LEU A 37 -12.70 4.29 12.60
CA LEU A 37 -11.32 4.35 13.10
C LEU A 37 -10.51 5.37 12.30
N GLY A 38 -9.53 6.00 12.95
CA GLY A 38 -8.55 6.84 12.25
C GLY A 38 -7.71 6.03 11.26
N ILE A 39 -7.13 6.69 10.25
CA ILE A 39 -6.35 6.03 9.17
C ILE A 39 -5.20 5.18 9.74
N LYS A 40 -4.49 5.65 10.78
CA LYS A 40 -3.43 4.87 11.46
C LYS A 40 -3.97 3.55 12.03
N SER A 41 -5.12 3.59 12.69
CA SER A 41 -5.75 2.40 13.29
C SER A 41 -6.30 1.47 12.22
N LYS A 42 -6.90 2.00 11.14
CA LYS A 42 -7.35 1.19 9.99
C LYS A 42 -6.18 0.49 9.31
N ARG A 43 -5.04 1.17 9.15
CA ARG A 43 -3.82 0.56 8.58
C ARG A 43 -3.30 -0.56 9.46
N LYS A 44 -3.27 -0.37 10.78
CA LYS A 44 -2.94 -1.45 11.71
C LYS A 44 -3.92 -2.60 11.56
N LYS A 45 -5.22 -2.34 11.63
CA LYS A 45 -6.26 -3.37 11.50
C LYS A 45 -6.12 -4.16 10.21
N ALA A 46 -5.92 -3.51 9.06
CA ALA A 46 -5.68 -4.19 7.79
C ALA A 46 -4.39 -5.04 7.77
N GLY A 47 -3.43 -4.78 8.65
CA GLY A 47 -2.24 -5.62 8.81
C GLY A 47 -2.41 -6.80 9.78
N TRP A 48 -3.44 -6.79 10.64
CA TRP A 48 -3.69 -7.86 11.62
C TRP A 48 -4.94 -8.69 11.30
N ASP A 49 -5.87 -8.13 10.55
CA ASP A 49 -7.18 -8.71 10.24
C ASP A 49 -7.31 -8.84 8.73
N GLU A 50 -7.08 -10.05 8.22
CA GLU A 50 -7.17 -10.38 6.80
C GLU A 50 -8.59 -10.20 6.25
N ASN A 51 -9.63 -10.40 7.06
CA ASN A 51 -11.01 -10.16 6.63
C ASN A 51 -11.24 -8.67 6.39
N TYR A 52 -10.70 -7.83 7.28
CA TYR A 52 -10.73 -6.38 7.11
C TYR A 52 -9.87 -5.93 5.92
N LEU A 53 -8.71 -6.55 5.70
CA LEU A 53 -7.88 -6.29 4.52
C LEU A 53 -8.64 -6.61 3.23
N LEU A 54 -9.23 -7.81 3.14
CA LEU A 54 -10.05 -8.21 2.00
C LEU A 54 -11.22 -7.26 1.80
N LYS A 55 -11.85 -6.76 2.87
CA LYS A 55 -12.93 -5.76 2.75
C LYS A 55 -12.44 -4.44 2.16
N VAL A 56 -11.26 -3.97 2.57
CA VAL A 56 -10.64 -2.76 2.03
C VAL A 56 -10.23 -2.93 0.56
N LEU A 57 -9.85 -4.15 0.16
CA LEU A 57 -9.41 -4.49 -1.21
C LEU A 57 -10.54 -4.89 -2.17
N LYS A 58 -11.65 -5.48 -1.68
CA LYS A 58 -12.78 -5.99 -2.47
C LYS A 58 -13.72 -4.91 -3.02
N LYS A 59 -13.24 -3.67 -3.15
CA LYS A 59 -14.05 -2.59 -3.67
C LYS A 59 -14.10 -2.58 -5.19
#